data_AF-A0A3D1ZPE8-F1
#
_entry.id   AF-A0A3D1ZPE8-F1
#
_cell.length_a   1.000
_cell.length_b   1.000
_cell.length_c   1.000
_cell.angle_alpha   90.00
_cell.angle_beta   90.00
_cell.angle_gamma   90.00
#
_symmetry.space_group_name_H-M   'P 1'
#
loop_
_entity.id
_entity.type
_entity.pdbx_description
1 polymer ?
#
loop_
_entity_poly.entity_id
_entity_poly.type
_entity_poly.pdbx_seq_one_letter_code
_entity_poly.pdbx_strand_id
1 'polypeptide(L)' 'MSINDIPAGKNIPDEINVIIEIPANSDPVKYEVDKDTGALMVDRFMATAMFYPCNYGYIPNTL' A
#
# COMPACT_ATOMS: atom_id res chain seq x y z
N MET A 1 1.86 -12.83 -12.25
CA MET A 1 1.12 -12.84 -10.97
C MET A 1 0.55 -11.45 -10.81
N SER A 2 -0.77 -11.31 -10.80
CA SER A 2 -1.42 -10.02 -10.58
C SER A 2 -1.46 -9.72 -9.08
N ILE A 3 -1.44 -8.44 -8.71
CA ILE A 3 -1.65 -8.01 -7.32
C ILE A 3 -3.04 -8.46 -6.81
N ASN A 4 -3.99 -8.58 -7.74
CA ASN A 4 -5.37 -9.01 -7.45
C ASN A 4 -5.46 -10.50 -7.06
N ASP A 5 -4.45 -11.30 -7.40
CA ASP A 5 -4.43 -12.74 -7.06
C ASP A 5 -3.92 -12.99 -5.63
N ILE A 6 -3.47 -11.95 -4.92
CA ILE A 6 -2.91 -12.06 -3.57
C ILE A 6 -4.06 -12.17 -2.56
N PRO A 7 -4.15 -13.27 -1.77
CA PRO A 7 -5.18 -13.39 -0.74
C PRO A 7 -4.96 -12.37 0.38
N ALA A 8 -6.03 -12.01 1.10
CA ALA A 8 -5.96 -11.07 2.24
C ALA A 8 -5.04 -11.56 3.37
N GLY A 9 -4.80 -12.87 3.47
CA GLY A 9 -3.96 -13.49 4.49
C GLY A 9 -4.04 -15.02 4.42
N LYS A 10 -3.13 -15.71 5.11
CA LYS A 10 -3.17 -17.19 5.22
C LYS A 10 -4.00 -17.67 6.41
N ASN A 11 -4.01 -16.91 7.51
CA ASN A 11 -4.73 -17.23 8.74
C ASN A 11 -5.36 -15.96 9.32
N ILE A 12 -6.44 -15.50 8.70
CA ILE A 12 -7.10 -14.24 9.07
C ILE A 12 -7.91 -14.48 10.37
N PRO A 13 -7.81 -13.62 11.41
CA PRO A 13 -7.19 -12.28 11.40
C PRO A 13 -5.73 -12.20 11.91
N ASP A 14 -5.13 -13.31 12.35
CA ASP A 14 -3.82 -13.32 13.00
C ASP A 14 -2.67 -13.04 12.02
N GLU A 15 -2.79 -13.49 10.77
CA GLU A 15 -1.83 -13.29 9.69
C GLU A 15 -2.50 -12.74 8.43
N ILE A 16 -2.12 -11.51 8.08
CA ILE A 16 -2.61 -10.78 6.91
C ILE A 16 -1.48 -10.42 5.96
N ASN A 17 -1.80 -10.33 4.67
CA ASN A 17 -0.92 -9.77 3.66
C ASN A 17 -1.20 -8.27 3.51
N VAL A 18 -0.14 -7.47 3.36
CA VAL A 18 -0.25 -6.04 3.11
C VAL A 18 0.59 -5.71 1.88
N ILE A 19 -0.02 -5.05 0.90
CA ILE A 19 0.67 -4.52 -0.27
C ILE A 19 1.16 -3.13 0.08
N ILE A 20 2.49 -2.96 0.13
CA ILE A 20 3.11 -1.69 0.53
C ILE A 20 3.11 -0.70 -0.62
N GLU A 21 2.59 0.49 -0.35
CA GLU A 21 2.53 1.62 -1.29
C GLU A 21 3.59 2.68 -0.96
N ILE A 22 3.87 2.89 0.33
CA ILE A 22 4.84 3.89 0.81
C ILE A 22 5.81 3.21 1.77
N PRO A 23 7.10 3.12 1.42
CA PRO A 23 8.11 2.59 2.33
C PRO A 23 8.33 3.49 3.56
N ALA A 24 8.73 2.89 4.67
CA ALA A 24 9.11 3.65 5.87
C ALA A 24 10.28 4.60 5.59
N ASN A 25 10.21 5.82 6.12
CA ASN A 25 11.23 6.86 6.01
C ASN A 25 11.57 7.26 4.56
N SER A 26 10.63 7.08 3.62
CA SER A 26 10.79 7.50 2.23
C SER A 26 10.55 9.00 2.05
N ASP A 27 10.81 9.47 0.83
CA ASP A 27 10.44 10.81 0.39
C ASP A 27 8.92 11.07 0.61
N PRO A 28 8.53 12.33 0.86
CA PRO A 28 7.16 12.71 1.23
C PRO A 28 6.22 12.73 0.00
N VAL A 29 6.04 11.57 -0.63
CA VAL A 29 5.13 11.34 -1.75
C VAL A 29 4.12 10.27 -1.34
N LYS A 30 2.83 10.60 -1.45
CA LYS A 30 1.77 9.60 -1.29
C LYS A 30 1.58 8.90 -2.63
N TYR A 31 2.01 7.64 -2.68
CA TYR A 31 1.67 6.72 -3.75
C TYR A 31 0.39 5.95 -3.42
N GLU A 32 -0.29 5.48 -4.44
CA GLU A 32 -1.47 4.63 -4.33
C GLU A 32 -1.52 3.68 -5.52
N VAL A 33 -1.86 2.42 -5.28
CA VAL A 33 -2.06 1.44 -6.35
C VAL A 33 -3.44 1.67 -6.98
N ASP A 34 -3.46 1.91 -8.28
CA ASP A 34 -4.70 1.92 -9.04
C ASP A 34 -5.26 0.49 -9.14
N LYS A 35 -6.49 0.28 -8.67
CA LYS A 35 -7.09 -1.06 -8.55
C LYS A 35 -7.44 -1.67 -9.91
N ASP A 36 -7.69 -0.84 -10.92
CA ASP A 36 -8.05 -1.29 -12.26
C ASP A 36 -6.83 -1.76 -13.05
N THR A 37 -5.72 -1.01 -12.98
CA THR A 37 -4.49 -1.31 -13.74
C THR A 37 -3.44 -2.07 -12.95
N GLY A 38 -3.48 -2.02 -11.62
CA GLY A 38 -2.44 -2.54 -10.73
C GLY A 38 -1.15 -1.71 -10.73
N ALA A 39 -1.16 -0.51 -11.32
CA ALA A 39 -0.01 0.38 -11.37
C ALA A 39 0.10 1.24 -10.11
N LEU A 40 1.32 1.53 -9.66
CA LEU A 40 1.56 2.49 -8.60
C LEU A 40 1.51 3.91 -9.17
N MET A 41 0.58 4.72 -8.69
CA MET A 41 0.36 6.09 -9.14
C MET A 41 0.71 7.09 -8.04
N VAL A 42 1.17 8.28 -8.45
CA VAL A 42 1.33 9.40 -7.51
C VAL A 42 -0.05 10.00 -7.26
N ASP A 43 -0.55 9.87 -6.04
CA ASP A 43 -1.75 10.59 -5.60
C ASP A 43 -1.41 12.06 -5.37
N ARG A 44 -0.39 12.32 -4.52
CA ARG A 44 0.06 13.70 -4.23
C ARG A 44 1.45 13.77 -3.60
N PHE A 45 2.06 14.95 -3.71
CA PHE A 45 3.19 15.36 -2.89
C PHE A 45 2.69 15.87 -1.53
N MET A 46 3.34 15.48 -0.44
CA MET A 46 2.94 15.95 0.89
C MET A 46 3.45 17.38 1.12
N ALA A 47 2.57 18.26 1.60
CA ALA A 47 2.91 19.67 1.86
C ALA A 47 3.63 19.87 3.21
N THR A 48 3.43 18.97 4.16
CA THR A 48 4.09 18.99 5.46
C THR A 48 5.43 18.27 5.38
N ALA A 49 6.44 18.77 6.10
CA ALA A 49 7.75 18.13 6.23
C ALA A 49 7.69 16.92 7.18
N MET A 50 6.89 15.92 6.82
CA MET A 50 6.68 14.67 7.53
C MET A 50 6.88 13.50 6.57
N PHE A 51 7.37 12.38 7.08
CA PHE A 51 7.49 11.11 6.37
C PHE A 51 6.78 10.01 7.16
N TYR A 52 6.43 8.91 6.48
CA TYR A 52 5.79 7.77 7.13
C TYR A 52 6.83 7.03 8.00
N PRO A 53 6.59 6.80 9.30
CA PRO A 53 7.55 6.13 10.18
C PRO A 53 7.58 4.61 9.97
N CYS A 54 6.56 4.06 9.32
CA CYS A 54 6.38 2.63 9.04
C CYS A 54 5.99 2.42 7.57
N ASN A 55 6.13 1.20 7.08
CA ASN A 55 5.62 0.83 5.76
C ASN A 55 4.10 0.96 5.77
N TYR A 56 3.56 1.69 4.80
CA TYR A 56 2.14 1.94 4.65
C TYR A 56 1.61 1.28 3.38
N GLY A 57 0.39 0.75 3.46
CA GLY A 57 -0.25 0.03 2.37
C GLY A 57 -1.63 -0.46 2.74
N TYR A 58 -2.18 -1.37 1.93
CA TYR A 58 -3.53 -1.91 2.11
C TYR A 58 -3.55 -3.44 2.12
N ILE A 59 -4.63 -4.00 2.67
CA ILE A 59 -4.90 -5.44 2.66
C ILE A 59 -5.67 -5.74 1.36
N PRO A 60 -5.20 -6.65 0.49
CA PRO A 60 -5.94 -7.02 -0.71
C PRO A 60 -7.24 -7.76 -0.34
N ASN A 61 -8.25 -7.69 -1.21
CA ASN A 61 -9.56 -8.34 -1.02
C ASN A 61 -10.34 -7.90 0.23
N THR A 62 -10.19 -6.65 0.66
CA THR A 62 -11.04 -5.98 1.67
C THR A 62 -11.81 -4.81 1.06
N LEU A 63 -12.92 -4.39 1.70
CA LEU A 63 -13.76 -3.26 1.28
C LEU A 63 -13.29 -1.95 1.89
#